data_AF-L8TL00-F1
#
_entry.id   AF-L8TL00-F1
#
_cell.length_a   1.000
_cell.length_b   1.000
_cell.length_c   1.000
_cell.angle_alpha   90.00
_cell.angle_beta   90.00
_cell.angle_gamma   90.00
#
_symmetry.space_group_name_H-M   'P 1'
#
loop_
_entity.id
_entity.type
_entity.pdbx_description
1 polymer ?
#
loop_
_entity_poly.entity_id
_entity_poly.type
_entity_poly.pdbx_seq_one_letter_code
_entity_poly.pdbx_strand_id
1 'polypeptide(L)'
;MGFDPNEPEQRRRLRAALRAADISVSELWLKYFSLSGDAGEYEVEAYLQGLLSLPAVQRDLLALAANEMIDELPRPRAPYSDDFDREAEELDNRDESGGAAGGRAAEADE
;
A
#
# COMPACT_ATOMS: atom_id res chain seq x y z
N MET A 1 30.35 -2.76 -23.32
CA MET A 1 29.01 -2.21 -23.63
C MET A 1 28.01 -3.32 -23.40
N GLY A 2 27.54 -3.45 -22.15
CA GLY A 2 26.67 -4.54 -21.74
C GLY A 2 25.24 -4.06 -21.71
N PHE A 3 24.51 -4.32 -22.80
CA PHE A 3 23.05 -4.32 -22.74
C PHE A 3 22.67 -5.46 -21.80
N ASP A 4 22.20 -5.14 -20.60
CA ASP A 4 21.72 -6.17 -19.69
C ASP A 4 20.37 -6.65 -20.22
N PRO A 5 20.25 -7.92 -20.65
CA PRO A 5 19.00 -8.44 -21.22
C PRO A 5 17.85 -8.38 -20.20
N ASN A 6 18.15 -8.27 -18.90
CA ASN A 6 17.16 -8.20 -17.85
C ASN A 6 16.69 -6.78 -17.53
N GLU A 7 17.34 -5.74 -18.09
CA GLU A 7 16.97 -4.35 -17.82
C GLU A 7 15.48 -4.04 -18.12
N PRO A 8 14.91 -4.46 -19.27
CA PRO A 8 13.50 -4.20 -19.55
C PRO A 8 12.56 -4.92 -18.56
N GLU A 9 12.94 -6.12 -18.12
CA GLU A 9 12.20 -6.91 -17.13
C GLU A 9 12.23 -6.23 -15.75
N GLN A 10 13.44 -5.84 -15.30
CA GLN A 10 13.64 -5.15 -14.03
C GLN A 10 12.85 -3.84 -13.98
N ARG A 11 12.96 -3.03 -15.04
CA ARG A 11 12.18 -1.80 -15.19
C ARG A 11 10.67 -2.06 -15.14
N ARG A 12 10.18 -3.09 -15.84
CA ARG A 12 8.74 -3.41 -15.86
C ARG A 12 8.25 -3.77 -14.47
N ARG A 13 9.01 -4.59 -13.72
CA ARG A 13 8.67 -4.99 -12.35
C ARG A 13 8.73 -3.82 -11.39
N LEU A 14 9.76 -2.98 -11.48
CA LEU A 14 9.88 -1.75 -10.68
C LEU A 14 8.66 -0.84 -10.89
N ARG A 15 8.30 -0.54 -12.14
CA ARG A 15 7.09 0.25 -12.44
C ARG A 15 5.81 -0.37 -11.89
N ALA A 16 5.69 -1.70 -11.92
CA ALA A 16 4.52 -2.39 -11.39
C ALA A 16 4.44 -2.25 -9.86
N ALA A 17 5.57 -2.38 -9.17
CA ALA A 17 5.67 -2.21 -7.73
C ALA A 17 5.30 -0.78 -7.30
N LEU A 18 5.84 0.24 -7.99
CA LEU A 18 5.50 1.65 -7.72
C LEU A 18 3.99 1.92 -7.88
N ARG A 19 3.37 1.40 -8.95
CA ARG A 19 1.92 1.54 -9.15
C ARG A 19 1.09 0.81 -8.10
N ALA A 20 1.54 -0.35 -7.63
CA ALA A 20 0.83 -1.12 -6.62
C ALA A 20 0.88 -0.45 -5.24
N ALA A 21 1.94 0.31 -4.97
CA ALA A 21 2.19 1.00 -3.71
C ALA A 21 1.82 2.49 -3.74
N ASP A 22 1.28 2.98 -4.86
CA ASP A 22 0.98 4.40 -5.11
C ASP A 22 2.18 5.34 -4.87
N ILE A 23 3.39 4.87 -5.17
CA ILE A 23 4.63 5.64 -5.01
C ILE A 23 4.87 6.49 -6.26
N SER A 24 5.01 7.80 -6.06
CA SER A 24 5.36 8.74 -7.13
C SER A 24 6.83 8.66 -7.52
N VAL A 25 7.15 9.12 -8.73
CA VAL A 25 8.55 9.15 -9.22
C VAL A 25 9.41 10.07 -8.36
N SER A 26 8.86 11.20 -7.90
CA SER A 26 9.56 12.15 -7.04
C SER A 26 9.93 11.55 -5.68
N GLU A 27 9.01 10.80 -5.05
CA GLU A 27 9.30 10.13 -3.78
C GLU A 27 10.33 9.01 -3.93
N LEU A 28 10.20 8.21 -5.00
CA LEU A 28 11.22 7.21 -5.34
C LEU A 28 12.59 7.85 -5.54
N TRP A 29 12.65 8.95 -6.29
CA TRP A 29 13.89 9.66 -6.57
C TRP A 29 14.51 10.23 -5.29
N LEU A 30 13.73 10.82 -4.39
CA LEU A 30 14.24 11.33 -3.10
C LEU A 30 14.86 10.22 -2.25
N LYS A 31 14.20 9.06 -2.17
CA LYS A 31 14.74 7.90 -1.44
C LYS A 31 16.00 7.36 -2.12
N TYR A 32 15.98 7.20 -3.44
CA TYR A 32 17.14 6.79 -4.23
C TYR A 32 18.34 7.74 -4.08
N PHE A 33 18.09 9.05 -4.08
CA PHE A 33 19.11 10.07 -3.86
C PHE A 33 19.75 9.94 -2.48
N SER A 34 18.94 9.66 -1.44
CA SER A 34 19.46 9.39 -0.08
C SER A 34 20.36 8.15 0.00
N LEU A 35 20.23 7.22 -0.94
CA LEU A 35 21.07 6.02 -1.09
C LEU A 35 22.31 6.25 -1.96
N SER A 36 22.70 7.52 -2.19
CA SER A 36 23.80 7.90 -3.09
C SER A 36 23.54 7.59 -4.57
N GLY A 37 22.28 7.72 -5.00
CA GLY A 37 21.91 7.66 -6.40
C GLY A 37 22.49 8.82 -7.21
N ASP A 38 23.13 8.51 -8.35
CA ASP A 38 23.79 9.51 -9.21
C ASP A 38 22.86 10.13 -10.27
N ALA A 39 21.70 9.53 -10.52
CA ALA A 39 20.75 9.97 -11.55
C ALA A 39 19.80 11.07 -11.03
N GLY A 40 19.52 12.05 -11.88
CA GLY A 40 18.51 13.07 -11.60
C GLY A 40 17.08 12.52 -11.69
N GLU A 41 16.10 13.27 -11.17
CA GLU A 41 14.68 12.89 -11.20
C GLU A 41 14.20 12.60 -12.63
N TYR A 42 14.54 13.48 -13.59
CA TYR A 42 14.20 13.31 -15.00
C TYR A 42 14.88 12.09 -15.65
N GLU A 43 16.08 11.72 -15.21
CA GLU A 43 16.77 10.52 -15.70
C GLU A 43 16.12 9.25 -15.15
N VAL A 44 15.70 9.27 -13.89
CA VAL A 44 14.91 8.20 -13.28
C VAL A 44 13.56 8.06 -14.00
N GLU A 45 12.88 9.16 -14.30
CA GLU A 45 11.65 9.15 -15.08
C GLU A 45 11.88 8.58 -16.49
N ALA A 46 12.89 9.08 -17.21
CA ALA A 46 13.24 8.60 -18.54
C ALA A 46 13.60 7.11 -18.52
N TYR A 47 14.32 6.65 -17.50
CA TYR A 47 14.59 5.24 -17.28
C TYR A 47 13.30 4.46 -17.11
N LEU A 48 12.40 4.89 -16.21
CA LEU A 48 11.11 4.24 -16.00
C LEU A 48 10.30 4.19 -17.30
N GLN A 49 10.28 5.26 -18.12
CA GLN A 49 9.58 5.27 -19.41
C GLN A 49 10.29 4.43 -20.50
N GLY A 50 11.50 3.94 -20.24
CA GLY A 50 12.30 3.19 -21.18
C GLY A 50 12.96 4.01 -22.27
N LEU A 51 13.06 5.33 -22.04
CA LEU A 51 13.73 6.30 -22.91
C LEU A 51 15.24 6.37 -22.62
N LEU A 52 15.66 5.94 -21.43
CA LEU A 52 17.05 5.92 -20.98
C LEU A 52 17.40 4.54 -20.39
N SER A 53 18.66 4.14 -20.53
CA SER A 53 19.23 2.99 -19.83
C SER A 53 20.14 3.46 -18.72
N LEU A 54 19.98 2.87 -17.53
CA LEU A 54 20.82 3.16 -16.36
C LEU A 54 21.81 2.01 -16.08
N PRO A 55 23.00 2.31 -15.52
CA PRO A 55 23.91 1.30 -15.03
C PRO A 55 23.23 0.35 -14.04
N ALA A 56 23.64 -0.92 -14.02
CA ALA A 56 23.03 -1.95 -13.15
C ALA A 56 22.95 -1.51 -11.68
N VAL A 57 24.03 -0.92 -11.15
CA VAL A 57 24.08 -0.40 -9.78
C VAL A 57 22.97 0.63 -9.52
N GLN A 58 22.73 1.54 -10.46
CA GLN A 58 21.69 2.56 -10.31
C GLN A 58 20.27 1.96 -10.39
N ARG A 59 20.09 0.93 -11.24
CA ARG A 59 18.82 0.18 -11.30
C ARG A 59 18.54 -0.59 -10.02
N ASP A 60 19.58 -1.16 -9.41
CA ASP A 60 19.47 -1.91 -8.16
C ASP A 60 19.20 -0.97 -6.98
N LEU A 61 19.79 0.23 -6.96
CA LEU A 61 19.47 1.27 -5.97
C LEU A 61 18.02 1.76 -6.09
N LEU A 62 17.50 1.93 -7.31
CA LEU A 62 16.07 2.24 -7.50
C LEU A 62 15.16 1.12 -7.00
N ALA A 63 15.55 -0.13 -7.23
CA ALA A 63 14.81 -1.28 -6.70
C ALA A 63 14.87 -1.33 -5.17
N LEU A 64 16.02 -1.06 -4.56
CA LEU A 64 16.19 -0.99 -3.12
C LEU A 64 15.31 0.12 -2.51
N ALA A 65 15.36 1.33 -3.06
CA ALA A 65 14.54 2.45 -2.63
C ALA A 65 13.04 2.12 -2.68
N ALA A 66 12.57 1.54 -3.78
CA ALA A 66 11.18 1.13 -3.92
C ALA A 66 10.78 0.05 -2.90
N ASN A 67 11.62 -0.96 -2.69
CA ASN A 67 11.34 -2.02 -1.74
C ASN A 67 11.24 -1.50 -0.30
N GLU A 68 12.16 -0.62 0.12
CA GLU A 68 12.10 -0.03 1.46
C GLU A 68 10.81 0.77 1.67
N MET A 69 10.40 1.57 0.68
CA MET A 69 9.15 2.33 0.76
C MET A 69 7.91 1.42 0.82
N ILE A 70 7.94 0.29 0.10
CA ILE A 70 6.85 -0.70 0.13
C ILE A 70 6.79 -1.42 1.48
N ASP A 71 7.95 -1.74 2.07
CA ASP A 71 8.02 -2.42 3.36
C ASP A 71 7.53 -1.54 4.52
N GLU A 72 7.59 -0.22 4.36
CA GLU A 72 7.00 0.75 5.31
C GLU A 72 5.46 0.79 5.26
N LEU A 73 4.83 0.29 4.19
CA LEU A 73 3.37 0.27 4.07
C LEU A 73 2.76 -0.80 5.00
N PRO A 74 1.64 -0.48 5.68
CA PRO A 74 0.96 -1.43 6.55
C PRO A 74 0.46 -2.61 5.73
N ARG A 75 0.96 -3.81 6.04
CA ARG A 75 0.52 -5.05 5.40
C ARG A 75 -0.85 -5.43 5.96
N PRO A 76 -1.93 -5.48 5.15
CA PRO A 76 -3.23 -5.92 5.65
C PRO A 76 -3.12 -7.35 6.16
N ARG A 77 -3.61 -7.58 7.39
CA ARG A 77 -3.64 -8.91 7.98
C ARG A 77 -4.84 -9.65 7.43
N ALA A 78 -4.65 -10.88 6.96
CA ALA A 78 -5.76 -11.74 6.60
C ALA A 78 -6.59 -12.06 7.87
N PRO A 79 -7.92 -11.89 7.85
CA PRO A 79 -8.75 -12.29 8.98
C PRO A 79 -8.70 -13.81 9.16
N TYR A 80 -8.70 -14.26 10.40
CA TYR A 80 -8.92 -15.67 10.75
C TYR A 80 -10.40 -16.00 10.67
N SER A 81 -10.73 -17.29 10.52
CA SER A 81 -12.13 -17.75 10.56
C SER A 81 -12.83 -17.31 11.84
N ASP A 82 -12.12 -17.32 12.97
CA ASP A 82 -12.63 -16.91 14.28
C ASP A 82 -12.89 -15.38 14.40
N ASP A 83 -12.32 -14.55 13.51
CA ASP A 83 -12.59 -13.11 13.51
C ASP A 83 -14.03 -12.81 13.05
N PHE A 84 -14.65 -13.72 12.26
CA PHE A 84 -16.03 -13.58 11.80
C PHE A 84 -17.07 -14.02 12.86
N ASP A 85 -16.71 -14.95 13.74
CA ASP A 85 -17.62 -15.44 14.80
C ASP A 85 -17.84 -14.38 15.89
N ARG A 86 -16.82 -13.56 16.18
CA ARG A 86 -16.91 -12.44 17.14
C ARG A 86 -17.84 -11.31 16.67
N GLU A 87 -17.86 -11.01 15.38
CA GLU A 87 -18.74 -9.97 14.82
C GLU A 87 -20.21 -10.39 14.89
N ALA A 88 -20.52 -11.69 14.80
CA ALA A 88 -21.87 -12.21 14.94
C ALA A 88 -22.41 -12.08 16.37
N GLU A 89 -21.59 -12.35 17.39
CA GLU A 89 -21.97 -12.22 18.82
C GLU A 89 -22.17 -10.75 19.25
N GLU A 90 -21.47 -9.81 18.61
CA GLU A 90 -21.56 -8.38 18.94
C GLU A 90 -22.80 -7.70 18.32
N LEU A 91 -23.31 -8.23 17.20
CA LEU A 91 -24.57 -7.80 16.60
C LEU A 91 -25.79 -8.35 17.37
N ASP A 92 -25.71 -9.58 17.88
CA ASP A 92 -26.77 -10.23 18.66
C ASP A 92 -27.00 -9.51 20.01
N ASN A 93 -25.92 -9.13 20.71
CA ASN A 93 -26.01 -8.41 21.99
C ASN A 93 -26.58 -6.98 21.88
N ARG A 94 -26.54 -6.35 20.69
CA ARG A 94 -27.10 -5.00 20.49
C ARG A 94 -28.62 -5.02 20.38
N ASP A 95 -29.19 -6.10 19.85
CA ASP A 95 -30.65 -6.26 19.72
C ASP A 95 -31.32 -6.56 21.07
N GLU A 96 -30.64 -7.23 22.01
CA GLU A 96 -31.21 -7.54 23.33
C GLU A 96 -31.28 -6.33 24.30
N SER A 97 -30.51 -5.25 24.06
CA SER A 97 -30.53 -4.06 24.95
C SER A 97 -31.63 -3.02 24.64
N GLY A 98 -32.35 -3.18 23.51
CA GLY A 98 -33.39 -2.24 23.06
C GLY A 98 -34.81 -2.53 23.58
N GLY A 99 -35.02 -3.63 24.31
CA GLY A 99 -36.34 -4.20 24.56
C GLY A 99 -36.85 -4.13 26.00
N ALA A 100 -36.71 -3.02 26.73
CA ALA A 100 -37.32 -2.90 28.06
C ALA A 100 -37.77 -1.48 28.44
N ALA A 101 -38.82 -0.97 27.79
CA ALA A 101 -39.68 0.07 28.37
C ALA A 101 -41.10 0.06 27.77
N GLY A 102 -41.75 -1.11 27.82
CA GLY A 102 -43.17 -1.25 27.53
C GLY A 102 -44.00 -1.27 28.82
N GLY A 103 -44.65 -0.15 29.12
CA GLY A 103 -46.01 -0.14 29.67
C GLY A 103 -46.20 0.01 31.18
N ARG A 104 -46.82 1.14 31.57
CA ARG A 104 -48.11 1.05 32.25
C ARG A 104 -48.97 2.30 32.05
N ALA A 105 -50.12 2.06 31.42
CA ALA A 105 -51.24 2.98 31.32
C ALA A 105 -51.79 3.33 32.71
N ALA A 106 -52.25 4.57 32.87
CA ALA A 106 -53.35 4.93 33.75
C ALA A 106 -54.04 6.16 33.15
N GLU A 107 -55.14 5.86 32.49
CA GLU A 107 -56.33 6.66 32.19
C GLU A 107 -56.90 7.33 33.46
N ALA A 108 -57.80 8.32 33.28
CA ALA A 108 -58.54 9.15 34.26
C ALA A 108 -57.96 10.56 34.46
N ASP A 109 -58.70 11.67 34.45
CA ASP A 109 -60.11 12.00 34.22
C ASP A 109 -60.18 13.55 34.21
N GLU A 110 -61.15 14.10 33.47
CA GLU A 110 -61.77 15.45 33.55
C GLU A 110 -60.94 16.75 33.45
#